data_AF-A0A7Y6ERW4-F1
#
_entry.id   AF-A0A7Y6ERW4-F1
#
_cell.length_a   1.000
_cell.length_b   1.000
_cell.length_c   1.000
_cell.angle_alpha   90.00
_cell.angle_beta   90.00
_cell.angle_gamma   90.00
#
_symmetry.space_group_name_H-M   'P 1'
#
loop_
_entity.id
_entity.type
_entity.pdbx_description
1 polymer ?
#
loop_
_entity_poly.entity_id
_entity_poly.type
_entity_poly.pdbx_seq_one_letter_code
_entity_poly.pdbx_strand_id
1 'polypeptide(L)'
;MELISQKVMHVRFGEGCVVSKTENRIGIHFSDPIGQKVFIFPDAFVQYLWMHDPNVQEYVISQYYQKQKEIEAEKQRNLQLQKEEEEREAATAAARKTASRKEAALKRRNSRYKNKNS
;
A
#
# COMPACT_ATOMS: atom_id res chain seq x y z
N MET A 1 23.79 -3.81 -8.97
CA MET A 1 24.17 -5.19 -9.32
C MET A 1 23.48 -5.58 -10.62
N GLU A 2 24.18 -6.24 -11.53
CA GLU A 2 23.57 -6.81 -12.73
C GLU A 2 23.00 -8.18 -12.41
N LEU A 3 21.72 -8.38 -12.72
CA LEU A 3 21.04 -9.69 -12.57
C LEU A 3 21.00 -10.46 -13.89
N ILE A 4 21.32 -9.82 -15.01
CA ILE A 4 21.30 -10.43 -16.34
C ILE A 4 22.40 -11.50 -16.39
N SER A 5 22.11 -12.62 -17.04
CA SER A 5 22.98 -13.80 -17.16
C SER A 5 23.27 -14.54 -15.86
N GLN A 6 22.61 -14.19 -14.76
CA GLN A 6 22.72 -14.94 -13.52
C GLN A 6 21.83 -16.19 -13.53
N LYS A 7 22.33 -17.24 -12.88
CA LYS A 7 21.60 -18.49 -12.66
C LYS A 7 20.60 -18.35 -11.52
N VAL A 8 19.40 -18.85 -11.77
CA VAL A 8 18.27 -18.84 -10.84
C VAL A 8 17.64 -20.21 -10.77
N MET A 9 17.06 -20.54 -9.62
CA MET A 9 16.34 -21.77 -9.37
C MET A 9 14.88 -21.43 -9.10
N HIS A 10 13.97 -22.00 -9.87
CA HIS A 10 12.53 -21.88 -9.61
C HIS A 10 11.99 -23.18 -9.00
N VAL A 11 11.15 -23.06 -7.98
CA VAL A 11 10.60 -24.21 -7.23
C VAL A 11 9.99 -25.30 -8.12
N ARG A 12 9.35 -24.90 -9.22
CA ARG A 12 8.66 -25.82 -10.15
C ARG A 12 9.36 -26.02 -11.48
N PHE A 13 10.15 -25.04 -11.92
CA PHE A 13 10.71 -25.00 -13.28
C PHE A 13 12.19 -25.39 -13.30
N GLY A 14 12.82 -25.52 -12.13
CA GLY A 14 14.22 -25.86 -12.01
C GLY A 14 15.13 -24.69 -12.35
N GLU A 15 16.31 -25.02 -12.89
CA GLU A 15 17.33 -24.03 -13.23
C GLU A 15 16.90 -23.18 -14.43
N GLY A 16 17.12 -21.88 -14.30
CA GLY A 16 16.92 -20.90 -15.35
C GLY A 16 18.02 -19.85 -15.34
N CYS A 17 18.06 -19.07 -16.41
CA CYS A 17 19.00 -17.96 -16.57
C CYS A 17 18.24 -16.67 -16.79
N VAL A 18 18.62 -15.60 -16.11
CA VAL A 18 17.99 -14.29 -16.31
C VAL A 18 18.40 -13.73 -17.67
N VAL A 19 17.42 -13.51 -18.55
CA VAL A 19 17.64 -12.98 -19.90
C VAL A 19 17.29 -11.50 -20.01
N SER A 20 16.43 -10.99 -19.13
CA SER A 20 16.09 -9.58 -19.11
C SER A 20 15.67 -9.13 -17.72
N LYS A 21 15.94 -7.86 -17.41
CA LYS A 21 15.50 -7.22 -16.17
C LYS A 21 14.96 -5.84 -16.49
N THR A 22 13.78 -5.54 -15.94
CA THR A 22 13.17 -4.21 -15.89
C THR A 22 13.07 -3.78 -14.41
N GLU A 23 12.48 -2.61 -14.15
CA GLU A 23 12.23 -2.13 -12.79
C GLU A 23 11.32 -3.07 -11.99
N ASN A 24 10.18 -3.48 -12.57
CA ASN A 24 9.17 -4.30 -11.89
C ASN A 24 9.07 -5.74 -12.38
N ARG A 25 9.86 -6.12 -13.38
CA ARG A 25 9.76 -7.43 -14.01
C ARG A 25 11.13 -8.02 -14.32
N ILE A 26 11.21 -9.34 -14.30
CA ILE A 26 12.40 -10.09 -14.68
C ILE A 26 12.02 -11.21 -15.64
N GLY A 27 12.75 -11.32 -16.75
CA GLY A 27 12.64 -12.39 -17.72
C GLY A 27 13.68 -13.47 -17.41
N ILE A 28 13.21 -14.71 -17.23
CA ILE A 28 14.03 -15.88 -16.97
C ILE A 28 13.77 -16.89 -18.08
N HIS A 29 14.84 -17.41 -18.66
CA HIS A 29 14.79 -18.51 -19.61
C HIS A 29 15.09 -19.82 -18.89
N PHE A 30 14.11 -20.71 -18.82
CA PHE A 30 14.25 -22.05 -18.27
C PHE A 30 14.55 -23.04 -19.38
N SER A 31 15.14 -24.19 -19.01
CA SER A 31 15.33 -25.29 -19.95
C SER A 31 14.00 -25.83 -20.49
N ASP A 32 14.05 -26.42 -21.69
CA ASP A 32 12.89 -27.01 -22.34
C ASP A 32 12.25 -28.11 -21.47
N PRO A 33 10.90 -28.20 -21.44
CA PRO A 33 9.93 -27.57 -22.34
C PRO A 33 9.36 -26.21 -21.86
N ILE A 34 9.93 -25.59 -20.82
CA ILE A 34 9.30 -24.43 -20.15
C ILE A 34 9.53 -23.12 -20.92
N GLY A 35 10.75 -22.94 -21.44
CA GLY A 35 11.18 -21.75 -22.18
C GLY A 35 11.22 -20.47 -21.32
N GLN A 36 11.03 -19.32 -21.97
CA GLN A 36 11.11 -18.01 -21.32
C GLN A 36 9.82 -17.65 -20.57
N LYS A 37 9.97 -17.16 -19.34
CA LYS A 37 8.89 -16.65 -18.48
C LYS A 37 9.27 -15.31 -17.87
N VAL A 38 8.26 -14.52 -17.56
CA VAL A 38 8.42 -13.21 -16.92
C VAL A 38 7.77 -13.24 -15.55
N PHE A 39 8.49 -12.76 -14.54
CA PHE A 39 8.03 -12.69 -13.16
C PHE A 39 8.08 -11.26 -12.63
N ILE A 40 7.35 -11.01 -11.56
CA ILE A 40 7.35 -9.71 -10.87
C ILE A 40 8.61 -9.62 -10.01
N PHE A 41 9.37 -8.54 -10.21
CA PHE A 41 10.57 -8.24 -9.44
C PHE A 41 10.28 -7.15 -8.39
N PRO A 42 10.82 -7.25 -7.17
CA PRO A 42 11.60 -8.37 -6.60
C PRO A 42 10.73 -9.49 -5.99
N ASP A 43 9.40 -9.37 -6.02
CA ASP A 43 8.45 -10.21 -5.27
C ASP A 43 8.56 -11.72 -5.54
N ALA A 44 8.85 -12.13 -6.78
CA ALA A 44 8.95 -13.53 -7.16
C ALA A 44 10.13 -14.27 -6.49
N PHE A 45 11.16 -13.56 -6.03
CA PHE A 45 12.35 -14.11 -5.36
C PHE A 45 12.14 -14.50 -3.91
N VAL A 46 11.00 -14.13 -3.33
CA VAL A 46 10.66 -14.53 -1.97
C VAL A 46 9.85 -15.83 -1.97
N GLN A 47 9.02 -16.03 -3.00
CA GLN A 47 8.05 -17.13 -3.04
C GLN A 47 8.46 -18.28 -3.96
N TYR A 48 9.11 -18.00 -5.09
CA TYR A 48 9.25 -18.98 -6.17
C TYR A 48 10.66 -19.12 -6.74
N LEU A 49 11.52 -18.10 -6.57
CA LEU A 49 12.84 -18.02 -7.19
C LEU A 49 13.95 -17.85 -6.15
N TRP A 50 15.09 -18.49 -6.38
CA TRP A 50 16.32 -18.29 -5.61
C TRP A 50 17.51 -18.10 -6.55
N MET A 51 18.40 -17.17 -6.24
CA MET A 51 19.67 -17.00 -6.92
C MET A 51 20.67 -18.04 -6.42
N HIS A 52 21.52 -18.55 -7.32
CA HIS A 52 22.64 -19.41 -6.90
C HIS A 52 23.72 -18.64 -6.14
N ASP A 53 23.93 -17.37 -6.49
CA ASP A 53 24.89 -16.51 -5.79
C ASP A 53 24.23 -15.91 -4.54
N PRO A 54 24.75 -16.21 -3.33
CA PRO A 54 24.20 -15.68 -2.09
C PRO A 54 24.28 -14.15 -2.00
N ASN A 55 25.31 -13.52 -2.59
CA ASN A 55 25.42 -12.05 -2.58
C ASN A 55 24.28 -11.41 -3.39
N VAL A 56 23.94 -12.03 -4.52
CA VAL A 56 22.85 -11.55 -5.37
C VAL A 56 21.50 -11.88 -4.75
N GLN A 57 21.36 -13.04 -4.11
CA GLN A 57 20.16 -13.39 -3.34
C GLN A 57 19.90 -12.33 -2.26
N GLU A 58 20.90 -12.01 -1.45
CA GLU A 58 20.78 -11.02 -0.38
C GLU A 58 20.40 -9.64 -0.92
N TYR A 59 21.02 -9.22 -2.03
CA TYR A 59 20.68 -7.97 -2.70
C TYR A 59 19.21 -7.93 -3.14
N VAL A 60 18.70 -8.98 -3.79
CA VAL A 60 17.31 -9.02 -4.25
C VAL A 60 16.32 -9.05 -3.08
N ILE A 61 16.64 -9.80 -2.03
CA ILE A 61 15.81 -9.85 -0.81
C ILE A 61 15.80 -8.49 -0.10
N SER A 62 16.94 -7.80 -0.03
CA SER A 62 17.02 -6.44 0.50
C SER A 62 16.15 -5.45 -0.28
N GLN A 63 16.16 -5.53 -1.62
CA GLN A 63 15.26 -4.73 -2.47
C GLN A 63 13.78 -5.03 -2.20
N TYR A 64 13.42 -6.28 -1.96
CA TYR A 64 12.07 -6.65 -1.56
C TYR A 64 11.66 -6.01 -0.24
N TYR A 65 12.48 -6.13 0.81
CA TYR A 65 12.16 -5.54 2.11
C TYR A 65 12.09 -4.01 2.06
N GLN A 66 12.95 -3.37 1.27
CA GLN A 66 12.89 -1.92 1.08
C GLN A 66 11.56 -1.49 0.46
N LYS A 67 11.12 -2.18 -0.60
CA LYS A 67 9.83 -1.92 -1.26
C LYS A 67 8.65 -2.16 -0.31
N GLN A 68 8.69 -3.24 0.49
CA GLN A 68 7.64 -3.53 1.47
C GLN A 68 7.58 -2.46 2.57
N LYS A 69 8.74 -1.98 3.04
CA LYS A 69 8.80 -0.90 4.03
C LYS A 69 8.19 0.39 3.51
N GLU A 70 8.42 0.72 2.23
CA GLU A 70 7.83 1.90 1.59
C GLU A 70 6.31 1.77 1.44
N ILE A 71 5.84 0.60 1.00
CA ILE A 71 4.40 0.31 0.90
C ILE A 71 3.72 0.41 2.27
N GLU A 72 4.32 -0.16 3.32
CA GLU A 72 3.76 -0.10 4.67
C GLU A 72 3.77 1.33 5.20
N ALA A 73 4.85 2.10 5.00
CA ALA A 73 4.91 3.50 5.40
C ALA A 73 3.82 4.34 4.73
N GLU A 74 3.59 4.14 3.44
CA GLU A 74 2.54 4.82 2.68
C GLU A 74 1.14 4.41 3.16
N LYS A 75 0.93 3.13 3.47
CA LYS A 75 -0.32 2.63 4.05
C LYS A 75 -0.60 3.26 5.42
N GLN A 76 0.41 3.35 6.29
CA GLN A 76 0.28 3.99 7.60
C GLN A 76 -0.04 5.49 7.46
N ARG A 77 0.62 6.19 6.53
CA ARG A 77 0.33 7.60 6.24
C ARG A 77 -1.11 7.79 5.77
N ASN A 78 -1.58 6.97 4.84
CA ASN A 78 -2.94 7.05 4.33
C ASN A 78 -3.98 6.74 5.42
N LEU A 79 -3.70 5.77 6.29
CA LEU A 79 -4.57 5.47 7.43
C LEU A 79 -4.63 6.63 8.43
N GLN A 80 -3.51 7.32 8.67
CA GLN A 80 -3.48 8.49 9.54
C GLN A 80 -4.29 9.65 8.96
N LEU A 81 -4.16 9.93 7.66
CA LEU A 81 -4.93 10.96 6.97
C LEU A 81 -6.43 10.67 7.02
N GLN A 82 -6.83 9.42 6.80
CA GLN A 82 -8.24 9.00 6.89
C GLN A 82 -8.82 9.22 8.29
N LYS A 83 -8.07 8.89 9.34
CA LYS A 83 -8.50 9.12 10.73
C LYS A 83 -8.65 10.61 11.03
N GLU A 84 -7.70 11.42 10.60
CA GLU A 84 -7.75 12.88 10.82
C GLU A 84 -8.94 13.52 10.09
N GLU A 85 -9.22 13.07 8.87
CA GLU A 85 -10.38 13.51 8.09
C GLU A 85 -11.70 13.12 8.77
N GLU A 86 -11.83 11.86 9.22
CA GLU A 86 -13.00 11.37 9.95
C GLU A 86 -13.24 12.15 11.26
N GLU A 87 -12.18 12.42 12.03
CA GLU A 87 -12.26 13.23 13.25
C GLU A 87 -12.71 14.66 12.96
N ARG A 88 -12.19 15.28 11.88
CA ARG A 88 -12.57 16.62 11.45
C ARG A 88 -14.04 16.67 11.00
N GLU A 89 -14.48 15.68 10.24
CA GLU A 89 -15.89 15.57 9.84
C GLU A 89 -16.81 15.38 11.05
N ALA A 90 -16.45 14.51 11.98
CA ALA A 90 -17.20 14.31 13.21
C ALA A 90 -17.29 15.59 14.06
N ALA A 91 -16.18 16.33 14.20
CA ALA A 91 -16.14 17.59 14.93
C ALA A 91 -17.02 18.67 14.27
N THR A 92 -16.96 18.81 12.94
CA THR A 92 -17.80 19.77 12.21
C THR A 92 -19.29 19.40 12.28
N ALA A 93 -19.63 18.11 12.19
CA ALA A 93 -21.00 17.63 12.35
C ALA A 93 -21.52 17.89 13.78
N ALA A 94 -20.69 17.66 14.81
CA ALA A 94 -21.05 17.94 16.20
C ALA A 94 -21.25 19.46 16.44
N ALA A 95 -20.38 20.30 15.87
CA ALA A 95 -20.50 21.75 15.95
C ALA A 95 -21.79 22.25 15.27
N ARG A 96 -22.12 21.75 14.08
CA ARG A 96 -23.36 22.07 13.36
C ARG A 96 -24.61 21.67 14.15
N LYS A 97 -24.61 20.47 14.75
CA LYS A 97 -25.71 19.99 15.61
C LYS A 97 -25.88 20.85 16.87
N THR A 98 -24.77 21.31 17.46
CA THR A 98 -24.80 22.16 18.66
C THR A 98 -25.30 23.56 18.32
N ALA A 99 -24.86 24.13 17.20
CA ALA A 99 -25.33 25.43 16.72
C ALA A 99 -26.84 25.41 16.42
N SER A 100 -27.34 24.40 15.70
CA SER A 100 -28.77 24.28 15.39
C SER A 100 -29.64 24.11 16.64
N ARG A 101 -29.17 23.34 17.64
CA ARG A 101 -29.85 23.21 18.94
C ARG A 101 -29.92 24.54 19.69
N LYS A 102 -28.83 25.32 19.72
CA LYS A 102 -28.81 26.65 20.36
C LYS A 102 -29.77 27.61 19.67
N GLU A 103 -29.79 27.63 18.33
CA GLU A 103 -30.69 28.47 17.56
C GLU A 103 -32.17 28.11 17.80
N ALA A 104 -32.50 26.82 17.81
CA ALA A 104 -33.85 26.34 18.10
C ALA A 104 -34.30 26.71 19.53
N ALA A 105 -33.41 26.61 20.51
CA ALA A 105 -33.69 27.02 21.89
C ALA A 105 -33.94 28.53 22.00
N LEU A 106 -33.15 29.35 21.29
CA LEU A 106 -33.33 30.81 21.26
C LEU A 106 -34.66 31.21 20.63
N LYS A 107 -35.01 30.61 19.47
CA LYS A 107 -36.31 30.82 18.80
C LYS A 107 -37.49 30.47 19.71
N ARG A 108 -37.43 29.34 20.41
CA ARG A 108 -38.45 28.92 21.39
C ARG A 108 -38.58 29.90 22.54
N ARG A 109 -37.47 30.41 23.09
CA ARG A 109 -37.49 31.39 24.19
C ARG A 109 -38.15 32.69 23.75
N ASN A 110 -37.80 33.20 22.58
CA ASN A 110 -38.33 34.47 22.06
C ASN A 110 -39.83 34.38 21.77
N SER A 111 -40.31 33.28 21.19
CA SER A 111 -41.75 33.03 20.99
C SER A 111 -42.51 33.00 22.32
N ARG A 112 -41.96 32.34 23.34
CA ARG A 112 -42.59 32.27 24.67
C ARG A 112 -42.67 33.63 25.36
N TYR A 113 -41.68 34.51 25.14
CA TYR A 113 -41.69 35.88 25.66
C TYR A 113 -42.76 36.74 24.98
N LYS A 114 -42.91 36.59 23.66
CA LYS A 114 -43.90 37.34 22.87
C LYS A 114 -45.35 37.01 23.24
N ASN A 115 -45.64 35.73 23.51
CA ASN A 115 -46.99 35.29 23.92
C ASN A 115 -47.37 35.67 25.36
N LYS A 116 -46.41 36.01 26.23
CA LYS A 116 -46.70 36.47 27.59
C LYS A 116 -47.01 37.96 27.69
N ASN A 117 -46.58 38.73 26.68
CA ASN A 117 -46.70 40.19 26.64
C ASN A 117 -47.69 40.67 25.57
N SER A 118 -48.56 39.78 25.09
CA SER A 118 -49.62 40.05 24.11
C SER A 118 -50.95 39.59 24.67
#